data_AF-A0A6G3MF60-F1
#
_entry.id   AF-A0A6G3MF60-F1
#
_cell.length_a   1.000
_cell.length_b   1.000
_cell.length_c   1.000
_cell.angle_alpha   90.00
_cell.angle_beta   90.00
_cell.angle_gamma   90.00
#
_symmetry.space_group_name_H-M   'P 1'
#
loop_
_entity.id
_entity.type
_entity.pdbx_description
1 polymer ?
#
loop_
_entity_poly.entity_id
_entity_poly.type
_entity_poly.pdbx_seq_one_letter_code
_entity_poly.pdbx_strand_id
1 'polypeptide(L)'
;MGELAKELEEINEKYELKEILSLNLKNKSAALLFKEKNGEKNCVMYIEKKYISESEIKNMVVCIKDTKLTFTNGPFFNFECCFDVPDLYTSTLIKPATDGMINKYRFSELYLFEETYEEYRKICLPYFLSQIHNNQWVHNILDGKTEQNRVLFKNDDFLVAADLKWDMKDMDKIYLLVILTRRDVYSLRQLDSSFLEILKTISLTCKVKDCYLFP
;
A
#
# COMPACT_ATOMS: atom_id res chain seq x y z
N MET A 1 -11.10 -11.27 -13.28
CA MET A 1 -11.46 -10.77 -11.93
C MET A 1 -12.23 -11.80 -11.10
N GLY A 2 -13.26 -12.47 -11.63
CA GLY A 2 -14.07 -13.41 -10.84
C GLY A 2 -13.31 -14.63 -10.28
N GLU A 3 -12.31 -15.15 -10.99
CA GLU A 3 -11.54 -16.32 -10.54
C GLU A 3 -10.64 -16.01 -9.33
N LEU A 4 -10.00 -14.84 -9.32
CA LEU A 4 -9.18 -14.37 -8.18
C LEU A 4 -10.03 -14.03 -6.95
N ALA A 5 -11.25 -13.51 -7.16
CA ALA A 5 -12.19 -13.24 -6.07
C ALA A 5 -12.65 -14.55 -5.41
N LYS A 6 -13.05 -15.54 -6.21
CA LYS A 6 -13.38 -16.89 -5.72
C LYS A 6 -12.22 -17.52 -4.96
N GLU A 7 -10.99 -17.36 -5.44
CA GLU A 7 -9.84 -17.92 -4.75
C GLU A 7 -9.62 -17.31 -3.36
N LEU A 8 -9.93 -16.02 -3.18
CA LEU A 8 -9.90 -15.38 -1.88
C LEU A 8 -11.03 -15.90 -0.96
N GLU A 9 -12.22 -16.12 -1.51
CA GLU A 9 -13.35 -16.75 -0.79
C GLU A 9 -13.02 -18.18 -0.34
N GLU A 10 -12.27 -18.92 -1.17
CA GLU A 10 -11.85 -20.31 -0.96
C GLU A 10 -10.46 -20.42 -0.29
N ILE A 11 -9.91 -19.32 0.27
CA ILE A 11 -8.52 -19.32 0.76
C ILE A 11 -8.28 -20.40 1.82
N ASN A 12 -9.26 -20.64 2.70
CA ASN A 12 -9.20 -21.66 3.75
C ASN A 12 -9.30 -23.10 3.22
N GLU A 13 -9.74 -23.31 1.97
CA GLU A 13 -9.76 -24.63 1.36
C GLU A 13 -8.36 -25.01 0.89
N LYS A 14 -7.66 -24.07 0.23
CA LYS A 14 -6.36 -24.28 -0.43
C LYS A 14 -5.16 -24.00 0.48
N TYR A 15 -5.32 -23.12 1.46
CA TYR A 15 -4.25 -22.70 2.36
C TYR A 15 -4.64 -22.86 3.83
N GLU A 16 -3.63 -22.97 4.67
CA GLU A 16 -3.73 -23.00 6.13
C GLU A 16 -3.08 -21.75 6.70
N LEU A 17 -3.78 -21.07 7.62
CA LEU A 17 -3.22 -19.93 8.35
C LEU A 17 -2.09 -20.42 9.24
N LYS A 18 -0.87 -19.95 8.97
CA LYS A 18 0.34 -20.33 9.70
C LYS A 18 0.65 -19.33 10.82
N GLU A 19 0.50 -18.04 10.55
CA GLU A 19 0.98 -17.00 11.45
C GLU A 19 0.32 -15.64 11.21
N ILE A 20 0.15 -14.85 12.27
CA ILE A 20 -0.14 -13.40 12.17
C ILE A 20 1.19 -12.66 12.13
N LEU A 21 1.57 -12.15 10.96
CA LEU A 21 2.83 -11.45 10.75
C LEU A 21 2.87 -10.08 11.44
N SER A 22 1.77 -9.33 11.38
CA SER A 22 1.62 -8.05 12.07
C SER A 22 0.16 -7.74 12.38
N LEU A 23 -0.06 -6.98 13.44
CA LEU A 23 -1.36 -6.47 13.86
C LEU A 23 -1.21 -5.00 14.26
N ASN A 24 -1.88 -4.11 13.53
CA ASN A 24 -1.89 -2.68 13.82
C ASN A 24 -3.29 -2.25 14.31
N LEU A 25 -3.40 -2.04 15.62
CA LEU A 25 -4.65 -1.64 16.27
C LEU A 25 -5.08 -0.20 15.93
N LYS A 26 -4.13 0.69 15.61
CA LYS A 26 -4.42 2.09 15.27
C LYS A 26 -5.08 2.18 13.90
N ASN A 27 -4.52 1.49 12.92
CA ASN A 27 -4.97 1.51 11.53
C ASN A 27 -5.98 0.39 11.23
N LYS A 28 -6.28 -0.46 12.22
CA LYS A 28 -7.18 -1.61 12.11
C LYS A 28 -6.80 -2.50 10.91
N SER A 29 -5.52 -2.84 10.83
CA SER A 29 -4.98 -3.69 9.78
C SER A 29 -4.16 -4.86 10.33
N ALA A 30 -4.03 -5.91 9.53
CA ALA A 30 -3.26 -7.09 9.88
C ALA A 30 -2.63 -7.72 8.63
N ALA A 31 -1.46 -8.32 8.80
CA ALA A 31 -0.85 -9.18 7.80
C ALA A 31 -0.81 -10.63 8.30
N LEU A 32 -1.18 -11.55 7.43
CA LEU A 32 -1.39 -12.96 7.73
C LEU A 32 -0.54 -13.80 6.77
N LEU A 33 0.17 -14.80 7.30
CA LEU A 33 0.92 -15.78 6.54
C LEU A 33 0.11 -17.06 6.41
N PHE A 34 -0.09 -17.48 5.18
CA PHE A 34 -0.73 -18.72 4.80
C PHE A 34 0.27 -19.67 4.14
N LYS A 35 0.11 -20.97 4.39
CA LYS A 35 0.86 -22.04 3.71
C LYS A 35 -0.10 -22.88 2.87
N GLU A 36 0.27 -23.18 1.63
CA GLU A 36 -0.52 -24.07 0.77
C GLU A 36 -0.61 -25.49 1.38
N LYS A 37 -1.79 -26.08 1.43
CA LYS A 37 -1.98 -27.40 2.08
C LYS A 37 -1.34 -28.55 1.30
N ASN A 38 -1.40 -28.48 -0.03
CA ASN A 38 -0.92 -29.51 -0.96
C ASN A 38 0.37 -29.10 -1.70
N GLY A 39 1.07 -28.10 -1.18
CA GLY A 39 2.27 -27.55 -1.80
C GLY A 39 3.20 -26.88 -0.79
N GLU A 40 4.23 -26.22 -1.30
CA GLU A 40 5.23 -25.55 -0.46
C GLU A 40 5.16 -24.02 -0.58
N LYS A 41 4.20 -23.48 -1.33
CA LYS A 41 4.10 -22.04 -1.56
C LYS A 41 3.49 -21.34 -0.36
N ASN A 42 4.13 -20.25 0.06
CA ASN A 42 3.58 -19.34 1.03
C ASN A 42 2.72 -18.28 0.34
N CYS A 43 1.75 -17.74 1.05
CA CYS A 43 0.94 -16.60 0.64
C CYS A 43 0.84 -15.60 1.80
N VAL A 44 0.91 -14.30 1.49
CA VAL A 44 0.66 -13.24 2.47
C VAL A 44 -0.66 -12.56 2.12
N MET A 45 -1.54 -12.41 3.11
CA MET A 45 -2.74 -11.61 2.99
C MET A 45 -2.64 -10.41 3.93
N TYR A 46 -2.75 -9.20 3.37
CA TYR A 46 -2.84 -7.97 4.15
C TYR A 46 -4.27 -7.44 4.09
N ILE A 47 -4.87 -7.23 5.25
CA ILE A 47 -6.25 -6.74 5.41
C ILE A 47 -6.25 -5.41 6.14
N GLU A 48 -7.12 -4.50 5.73
CA GLU A 48 -7.28 -3.19 6.35
C GLU A 48 -8.75 -2.77 6.37
N LYS A 49 -9.24 -2.30 7.52
CA LYS A 49 -10.62 -1.85 7.66
C LYS A 49 -10.82 -0.55 6.89
N LYS A 50 -11.85 -0.50 6.04
CA LYS A 50 -12.19 0.70 5.27
C LYS A 50 -12.78 1.77 6.20
N TYR A 51 -12.50 3.04 5.89
CA TYR A 51 -13.13 4.17 6.57
C TYR A 51 -14.63 4.21 6.32
N ILE A 52 -15.37 4.65 7.33
CA ILE A 52 -16.81 4.88 7.24
C ILE A 52 -17.07 6.08 6.32
N SER A 53 -17.88 5.90 5.29
CA SER A 53 -18.32 6.99 4.41
C SER A 53 -19.55 7.71 4.97
N GLU A 54 -19.79 8.93 4.51
CA GLU A 54 -20.98 9.70 4.92
C GLU A 54 -22.30 8.99 4.58
N SER A 55 -22.34 8.28 3.45
CA SER A 55 -23.50 7.47 3.05
C SER A 55 -23.76 6.30 3.99
N GLU A 56 -22.72 5.69 4.55
CA GLU A 56 -22.83 4.58 5.51
C GLU A 56 -23.34 5.05 6.87
N ILE A 57 -22.95 6.25 7.32
CA ILE A 57 -23.37 6.80 8.62
C ILE A 57 -24.89 6.84 8.76
N LYS A 58 -25.61 7.24 7.70
CA LYS A 58 -27.08 7.32 7.72
C LYS A 58 -27.72 5.96 8.00
N ASN A 59 -27.16 4.89 7.43
CA ASN A 59 -27.64 3.53 7.64
C ASN A 59 -27.21 2.99 9.01
N MET A 60 -26.02 3.35 9.49
CA MET A 60 -25.53 2.93 10.80
C MET A 60 -26.44 3.41 11.94
N VAL A 61 -26.92 4.66 11.89
CA VAL A 61 -27.76 5.24 12.95
C VAL A 61 -29.06 4.46 13.17
N VAL A 62 -29.66 3.91 12.12
CA VAL A 62 -30.90 3.12 12.23
C VAL A 62 -30.66 1.66 12.61
N CYS A 63 -29.41 1.20 12.60
CA CYS A 63 -29.01 -0.18 12.83
C CYS A 63 -28.26 -0.40 14.16
N ILE A 64 -28.36 0.53 15.12
CA ILE A 64 -27.71 0.41 16.43
C ILE A 64 -28.36 -0.72 17.25
N LYS A 65 -27.56 -1.66 17.74
CA LYS A 65 -27.97 -2.79 18.58
C LYS A 65 -26.95 -3.05 19.70
N ASP A 66 -27.31 -3.90 20.65
CA ASP A 66 -26.43 -4.37 21.73
C ASP A 66 -25.74 -3.26 22.52
N THR A 67 -26.49 -2.19 22.81
CA THR A 67 -25.97 -1.00 23.49
C THR A 67 -25.76 -1.22 24.98
N LYS A 68 -24.57 -0.89 25.46
CA LYS A 68 -24.17 -0.93 26.87
C LYS A 68 -23.51 0.39 27.26
N LEU A 69 -24.08 1.06 28.25
CA LEU A 69 -23.52 2.28 28.82
C LEU A 69 -22.24 1.95 29.60
N THR A 70 -21.13 2.63 29.27
CA THR A 70 -19.81 2.39 29.90
C THR A 70 -19.30 3.56 30.71
N PHE A 71 -19.78 4.77 30.44
CA PHE A 71 -19.35 5.97 31.16
C PHE A 71 -20.45 7.03 31.18
N THR A 72 -20.58 7.71 32.33
CA THR A 72 -21.46 8.86 32.50
C THR A 72 -20.75 9.96 33.27
N ASN A 73 -20.58 11.10 32.63
CA ASN A 73 -20.26 12.35 33.29
C ASN A 73 -20.88 13.44 32.42
N GLY A 74 -22.12 13.83 32.71
CA GLY A 74 -22.87 14.75 31.85
C GLY A 74 -22.02 15.96 31.45
N PRO A 75 -22.11 16.51 30.23
CA PRO A 75 -22.88 16.09 29.06
C PRO A 75 -22.29 14.88 28.28
N PHE A 76 -21.30 14.17 28.85
CA PHE A 76 -20.59 13.08 28.18
C PHE A 76 -21.10 11.70 28.60
N PHE A 77 -21.47 10.89 27.60
CA PHE A 77 -21.93 9.51 27.78
C PHE A 77 -21.20 8.62 26.77
N ASN A 78 -20.56 7.54 27.24
CA ASN A 78 -19.95 6.55 26.34
C ASN A 78 -20.78 5.27 26.35
N PHE A 79 -20.93 4.69 25.16
CA PHE A 79 -21.61 3.43 24.96
C PHE A 79 -20.69 2.48 24.19
N GLU A 80 -20.70 1.21 24.54
CA GLU A 80 -20.36 0.11 23.63
C GLU A 80 -21.64 -0.25 22.86
N CYS A 81 -21.58 -0.36 21.55
CA CYS A 81 -22.71 -0.81 20.73
C CYS A 81 -22.23 -1.50 19.46
N CYS A 82 -23.12 -2.28 18.87
CA CYS A 82 -22.93 -2.87 17.55
C CYS A 82 -23.75 -2.10 16.51
N PHE A 83 -23.23 -2.04 15.28
CA PHE A 83 -23.98 -1.58 14.12
C PHE A 83 -24.24 -2.80 13.24
N ASP A 84 -25.51 -3.09 12.95
CA ASP A 84 -25.91 -4.21 12.08
C ASP A 84 -25.70 -3.84 10.61
N VAL A 85 -24.44 -3.59 10.25
CA VAL A 85 -23.98 -3.33 8.89
C VAL A 85 -22.70 -4.15 8.65
N PRO A 86 -22.53 -4.77 7.47
CA PRO A 86 -21.30 -5.50 7.16
C PRO A 86 -20.09 -4.56 7.18
N ASP A 87 -19.05 -4.94 7.92
CA ASP A 87 -17.77 -4.26 7.84
C ASP A 87 -17.12 -4.48 6.46
N LEU A 88 -16.64 -3.40 5.86
CA LEU A 88 -15.87 -3.47 4.61
C LEU A 88 -14.37 -3.42 4.89
N TYR A 89 -13.64 -4.33 4.25
CA TYR A 89 -12.18 -4.42 4.32
C TYR A 89 -11.59 -4.34 2.92
N THR A 90 -10.42 -3.73 2.80
CA THR A 90 -9.54 -3.91 1.64
C THR A 90 -8.62 -5.09 1.92
N SER A 91 -8.42 -5.95 0.92
CA SER A 91 -7.54 -7.12 1.04
C SER A 91 -6.55 -7.15 -0.12
N THR A 92 -5.27 -7.33 0.21
CA THR A 92 -4.18 -7.52 -0.75
C THR A 92 -3.61 -8.93 -0.57
N LEU A 93 -3.65 -9.73 -1.63
CA LEU A 93 -3.14 -11.11 -1.64
C LEU A 93 -1.83 -11.19 -2.42
N ILE A 94 -0.77 -11.69 -1.79
CA ILE A 94 0.57 -11.84 -2.38
C ILE A 94 0.89 -13.32 -2.48
N LYS A 95 1.08 -13.82 -3.70
CA LYS A 95 1.37 -15.23 -3.97
C LYS A 95 2.16 -15.45 -5.27
N PRO A 96 3.13 -16.37 -5.30
CA PRO A 96 3.77 -16.94 -4.11
C PRO A 96 4.55 -15.86 -3.35
N ALA A 97 4.48 -15.88 -2.02
CA ALA A 97 5.21 -14.95 -1.17
C ALA A 97 6.63 -15.47 -0.90
N THR A 98 7.63 -14.64 -1.18
CA THR A 98 9.04 -14.91 -0.84
C THR A 98 9.34 -14.55 0.62
N ASP A 99 10.44 -15.03 1.18
CA ASP A 99 10.85 -14.67 2.55
C ASP A 99 11.03 -13.17 2.75
N GLY A 100 11.51 -12.46 1.72
CA GLY A 100 11.60 -11.00 1.73
C GLY A 100 10.24 -10.32 1.82
N MET A 101 9.22 -10.84 1.12
CA MET A 101 7.84 -10.33 1.22
C MET A 101 7.24 -10.66 2.59
N ILE A 102 7.48 -11.85 3.12
CA ILE A 102 7.01 -12.25 4.47
C ILE A 102 7.60 -11.30 5.52
N ASN A 103 8.91 -11.07 5.48
CA ASN A 103 9.59 -10.18 6.42
C ASN A 103 9.13 -8.72 6.28
N LYS A 104 8.79 -8.26 5.07
CA LYS A 104 8.24 -6.91 4.85
C LYS A 104 6.91 -6.68 5.58
N TYR A 105 6.07 -7.69 5.65
CA TYR A 105 4.75 -7.61 6.30
C TYR A 105 4.76 -8.04 7.77
N ARG A 106 5.88 -8.63 8.22
CA ARG A 106 6.13 -8.94 9.61
C ARG A 106 6.33 -7.67 10.42
N PHE A 107 5.77 -7.64 11.61
CA PHE A 107 6.03 -6.58 12.56
C PHE A 107 7.53 -6.52 12.84
N SER A 108 8.11 -5.34 12.67
CA SER A 108 9.47 -5.03 13.06
C SER A 108 9.43 -3.83 13.98
N GLU A 109 10.19 -3.87 15.06
CA GLU A 109 10.48 -2.66 15.81
C GLU A 109 11.19 -1.67 14.87
N LEU A 110 10.77 -0.41 14.94
CA LEU A 110 11.37 0.67 14.17
C LEU A 110 12.47 1.29 15.00
N TYR A 111 13.66 1.34 14.43
CA TYR A 111 14.81 1.99 15.01
C TYR A 111 15.17 3.21 14.17
N LEU A 112 15.49 4.31 14.85
CA LEU A 112 16.02 5.50 14.21
C LEU A 112 17.54 5.37 14.16
N PHE A 113 18.13 5.50 12.97
CA PHE A 113 19.57 5.51 12.77
C PHE A 113 19.98 6.77 12.02
N GLU A 114 21.16 7.27 12.34
CA GLU A 114 21.80 8.34 11.61
C GLU A 114 22.85 7.73 10.66
N GLU A 115 22.61 7.82 9.35
CA GLU A 115 23.50 7.27 8.33
C GLU A 115 24.46 8.35 7.82
N THR A 116 25.76 8.18 8.07
CA THR A 116 26.80 9.00 7.45
C THR A 116 27.01 8.63 5.99
N TYR A 117 27.60 9.53 5.20
CA TYR A 117 27.90 9.24 3.79
C TYR A 117 28.90 8.07 3.62
N GLU A 118 29.81 7.89 4.57
CA GLU A 118 30.77 6.79 4.54
C GLU A 118 30.09 5.43 4.75
N GLU A 119 29.16 5.35 5.71
CA GLU A 119 28.33 4.16 5.93
C GLU A 119 27.44 3.85 4.74
N TYR A 120 26.81 4.88 4.14
CA TYR A 120 26.08 4.72 2.89
C TYR A 120 26.93 4.04 1.82
N ARG A 121 28.17 4.51 1.59
CA ARG A 121 29.04 3.94 0.56
C ARG A 121 29.55 2.55 0.88
N LYS A 122 29.87 2.27 2.15
CA LYS A 122 30.50 1.00 2.56
C LYS A 122 29.50 -0.11 2.86
N ILE A 123 28.27 0.25 3.28
CA ILE A 123 27.29 -0.70 3.82
C ILE A 123 26.02 -0.67 2.97
N CYS A 124 25.34 0.47 2.90
CA CYS A 124 23.98 0.51 2.34
C CYS A 124 23.96 0.40 0.81
N LEU A 125 24.83 1.11 0.10
CA LEU A 125 24.91 1.07 -1.36
C LEU A 125 25.26 -0.34 -1.88
N PRO A 126 26.27 -1.06 -1.36
CA PRO A 126 26.52 -2.45 -1.74
C PRO A 126 25.31 -3.37 -1.52
N TYR A 127 24.62 -3.21 -0.38
CA TYR A 127 23.40 -3.96 -0.10
C TYR A 127 22.31 -3.67 -1.13
N PHE A 128 22.02 -2.40 -1.43
CA PHE A 128 21.01 -2.04 -2.44
C PHE A 128 21.33 -2.60 -3.82
N LEU A 129 22.59 -2.50 -4.26
CA LEU A 129 23.03 -3.04 -5.55
C LEU A 129 22.85 -4.57 -5.62
N SER A 130 23.03 -5.28 -4.50
CA SER A 130 22.76 -6.72 -4.45
C SER A 130 21.27 -7.06 -4.65
N GLN A 131 20.37 -6.15 -4.31
CA GLN A 131 18.90 -6.33 -4.34
C GLN A 131 18.21 -5.66 -5.54
N ILE A 132 18.96 -5.04 -6.45
CA ILE A 132 18.42 -4.18 -7.53
C ILE A 132 17.44 -4.90 -8.46
N HIS A 133 17.59 -6.22 -8.61
CA HIS A 133 16.72 -7.07 -9.44
C HIS A 133 15.26 -7.11 -8.95
N ASN A 134 15.00 -6.76 -7.68
CA ASN A 134 13.65 -6.70 -7.12
C ASN A 134 12.79 -5.56 -7.71
N ASN A 135 13.39 -4.63 -8.46
CA ASN A 135 12.69 -3.47 -9.05
C ASN A 135 12.16 -3.73 -10.47
N GLN A 136 12.12 -4.99 -10.93
CA GLN A 136 11.66 -5.35 -12.27
C GLN A 136 10.25 -4.85 -12.59
N TRP A 137 9.36 -4.75 -11.58
CA TRP A 137 8.02 -4.21 -11.75
C TRP A 137 8.02 -2.76 -12.24
N VAL A 138 8.95 -1.92 -11.75
CA VAL A 138 9.13 -0.52 -12.19
C VAL A 138 9.48 -0.48 -13.66
N HIS A 139 10.42 -1.33 -14.08
CA HIS A 139 10.84 -1.41 -15.47
C HIS A 139 9.72 -1.90 -16.38
N ASN A 140 8.88 -2.84 -15.92
CA ASN A 140 7.73 -3.30 -16.70
C ASN A 140 6.72 -2.18 -16.96
N ILE A 141 6.52 -1.25 -16.00
CA ILE A 141 5.66 -0.06 -16.21
C ILE A 141 6.31 0.87 -17.24
N LEU A 142 7.60 1.19 -17.07
CA LEU A 142 8.35 2.07 -17.99
C LEU A 142 8.38 1.52 -19.43
N ASP A 143 8.55 0.21 -19.57
CA ASP A 143 8.64 -0.52 -20.84
C ASP A 143 7.28 -0.79 -21.50
N GLY A 144 6.16 -0.34 -20.89
CA GLY A 144 4.84 -0.49 -21.50
C GLY A 144 4.17 -1.85 -21.26
N LYS A 145 4.74 -2.72 -20.42
CA LYS A 145 4.30 -4.11 -20.27
C LYS A 145 3.14 -4.29 -19.28
N THR A 146 3.10 -3.48 -18.23
CA THR A 146 2.11 -3.59 -17.14
C THR A 146 1.53 -2.24 -16.76
N GLU A 147 0.32 -2.22 -16.21
CA GLU A 147 -0.32 -1.04 -15.61
C GLU A 147 -0.45 0.22 -16.50
N GLN A 148 -0.47 0.05 -17.82
CA GLN A 148 -0.56 1.18 -18.76
C GLN A 148 -1.86 1.98 -18.63
N ASN A 149 -2.93 1.34 -18.16
CA ASN A 149 -4.20 1.98 -17.85
C ASN A 149 -4.16 2.86 -16.58
N ARG A 150 -3.07 2.82 -15.80
CA ARG A 150 -2.85 3.65 -14.61
C ARG A 150 -1.85 4.79 -14.85
N VAL A 151 -1.26 4.85 -16.05
CA VAL A 151 -0.33 5.90 -16.45
C VAL A 151 -1.12 7.14 -16.85
N LEU A 152 -0.87 8.26 -16.17
CA LEU A 152 -1.58 9.53 -16.38
C LEU A 152 -0.77 10.48 -17.27
N PHE A 153 0.56 10.39 -17.19
CA PHE A 153 1.47 11.21 -17.97
C PHE A 153 2.78 10.47 -18.20
N LYS A 154 3.39 10.69 -19.36
CA LYS A 154 4.72 10.17 -19.69
C LYS A 154 5.42 11.13 -20.64
N ASN A 155 6.68 11.43 -20.36
CA ASN A 155 7.60 12.07 -21.29
C ASN A 155 8.93 11.28 -21.32
N ASP A 156 9.95 11.84 -21.95
CA ASP A 156 11.26 11.19 -22.07
C ASP A 156 12.01 11.07 -20.72
N ASP A 157 11.66 11.89 -19.74
CA ASP A 157 12.36 12.04 -18.46
C ASP A 157 11.71 11.27 -17.31
N PHE A 158 10.37 11.23 -17.26
CA PHE A 158 9.60 10.59 -16.20
C PHE A 158 8.19 10.18 -16.63
N LEU A 159 7.57 9.36 -15.79
CA LEU A 159 6.21 8.87 -15.89
C LEU A 159 5.47 9.18 -14.58
N VAL A 160 4.19 9.57 -14.69
CA VAL A 160 3.28 9.72 -13.55
C VAL A 160 2.20 8.65 -13.64
N ALA A 161 2.02 7.89 -12.57
CA ALA A 161 1.01 6.83 -12.46
C ALA A 161 0.16 7.00 -11.19
N ALA A 162 -1.06 6.48 -11.23
CA ALA A 162 -1.87 6.30 -10.02
C ALA A 162 -1.29 5.17 -9.16
N ASP A 163 -0.89 5.49 -7.93
CA ASP A 163 -0.39 4.51 -6.95
C ASP A 163 -1.48 3.51 -6.58
N LEU A 164 -1.09 2.32 -6.14
CA LEU A 164 -1.99 1.24 -5.72
C LEU A 164 -3.01 1.68 -4.64
N LYS A 165 -2.66 2.67 -3.82
CA LYS A 165 -3.56 3.20 -2.77
C LYS A 165 -4.71 4.03 -3.30
N TRP A 166 -4.63 4.51 -4.53
CA TRP A 166 -5.67 5.33 -5.14
C TRP A 166 -6.47 4.54 -6.17
N ASP A 167 -7.80 4.64 -6.07
CA ASP A 167 -8.74 3.92 -6.92
C ASP A 167 -9.07 4.65 -8.24
N MET A 168 -8.45 5.82 -8.47
CA MET A 168 -8.68 6.72 -9.60
C MET A 168 -10.13 7.24 -9.70
N LYS A 169 -10.89 7.18 -8.61
CA LYS A 169 -12.29 7.65 -8.55
C LYS A 169 -12.44 8.81 -7.60
N ASP A 170 -11.92 8.66 -6.38
CA ASP A 170 -12.04 9.66 -5.33
C ASP A 170 -10.84 10.61 -5.37
N MET A 171 -11.04 11.82 -5.91
CA MET A 171 -9.98 12.82 -6.05
C MET A 171 -9.48 13.34 -4.70
N ASP A 172 -10.28 13.25 -3.62
CA ASP A 172 -9.84 13.64 -2.28
C ASP A 172 -8.79 12.67 -1.72
N LYS A 173 -8.66 11.48 -2.33
CA LYS A 173 -7.67 10.44 -2.00
C LYS A 173 -6.57 10.30 -3.04
N ILE A 174 -6.36 11.31 -3.90
CA ILE A 174 -5.36 11.25 -4.95
C ILE A 174 -3.98 10.87 -4.39
N TYR A 175 -3.39 9.83 -4.99
CA TYR A 175 -2.04 9.38 -4.65
C TYR A 175 -1.31 9.00 -5.93
N LEU A 176 -0.27 9.76 -6.26
CA LEU A 176 0.48 9.62 -7.49
C LEU A 176 1.89 9.12 -7.21
N LEU A 177 2.41 8.34 -8.15
CA LEU A 177 3.80 7.91 -8.17
C LEU A 177 4.49 8.50 -9.40
N VAL A 178 5.63 9.16 -9.17
CA VAL A 178 6.50 9.65 -10.24
C VAL A 178 7.69 8.72 -10.36
N ILE A 179 7.92 8.20 -11.56
CA ILE A 179 8.99 7.25 -11.88
C ILE A 179 9.88 7.88 -12.94
N LEU A 180 11.16 8.07 -12.64
CA LEU A 180 12.13 8.53 -13.64
C LEU A 180 12.34 7.43 -14.70
N THR A 181 12.49 7.83 -15.97
CA THR A 181 12.76 6.87 -17.07
C THR A 181 14.18 6.31 -17.00
N ARG A 182 15.13 7.12 -16.50
CA ARG A 182 16.52 6.70 -16.26
C ARG A 182 16.60 5.64 -15.15
N ARG A 183 17.56 4.72 -15.28
CA ARG A 183 17.67 3.51 -14.43
C ARG A 183 18.91 3.49 -13.53
N ASP A 184 19.67 4.57 -13.51
CA ASP A 184 20.95 4.73 -12.80
C ASP A 184 20.79 5.48 -11.46
N VAL A 185 19.56 5.72 -11.01
CA VAL A 185 19.24 6.45 -9.78
C VAL A 185 18.44 5.55 -8.85
N TYR A 186 18.96 5.36 -7.64
CA TYR A 186 18.42 4.41 -6.66
C TYR A 186 17.84 5.11 -5.43
N SER A 187 18.34 6.30 -5.09
CA SER A 187 17.88 7.06 -3.93
C SER A 187 18.24 8.54 -4.01
N LEU A 188 17.77 9.32 -3.02
CA LEU A 188 18.12 10.72 -2.83
C LEU A 188 19.64 10.96 -2.75
N ARG A 189 20.44 9.97 -2.33
CA ARG A 189 21.90 10.08 -2.20
C ARG A 189 22.63 10.30 -3.53
N GLN A 190 21.98 10.02 -4.67
CA GLN A 190 22.55 10.22 -6.01
C GLN A 190 22.05 11.49 -6.69
N LEU A 191 21.19 12.27 -6.04
CA LEU A 191 20.77 13.55 -6.58
C LEU A 191 21.92 14.55 -6.51
N ASP A 192 22.16 15.23 -7.62
CA ASP A 192 23.09 16.33 -7.76
C ASP A 192 22.43 17.50 -8.53
N SER A 193 23.20 18.53 -8.86
CA SER A 193 22.69 19.71 -9.57
C SER A 193 22.12 19.42 -10.95
N SER A 194 22.50 18.32 -11.61
CA SER A 194 21.96 17.94 -12.92
C SER A 194 20.47 17.56 -12.87
N PHE A 195 19.98 17.16 -11.68
CA PHE A 195 18.58 16.82 -11.46
C PHE A 195 17.67 18.03 -11.28
N LEU A 196 18.23 19.24 -11.16
CA LEU A 196 17.45 20.41 -10.78
C LEU A 196 16.30 20.70 -11.77
N GLU A 197 16.56 20.61 -13.07
CA GLU A 197 15.56 20.92 -14.10
C GLU A 197 14.46 19.87 -14.19
N ILE A 198 14.81 18.57 -14.12
CA ILE A 198 13.81 17.50 -14.09
C ILE A 198 12.95 17.56 -12.82
N LEU A 199 13.55 17.85 -11.65
CA LEU A 199 12.80 18.00 -10.39
C LEU A 199 11.86 19.20 -10.41
N LYS A 200 12.27 20.34 -11.01
CA LYS A 200 11.38 21.48 -11.22
C LYS A 200 10.22 21.13 -12.15
N THR A 201 10.51 20.45 -13.27
CA THR A 201 9.49 20.00 -14.22
C THR A 201 8.50 19.07 -13.53
N ILE A 202 8.97 18.06 -12.78
CA ILE A 202 8.11 17.17 -11.98
C ILE A 202 7.25 17.98 -11.02
N SER A 203 7.85 18.93 -10.28
CA SER A 203 7.13 19.77 -9.32
C SER A 203 6.06 20.65 -9.98
N LEU A 204 6.24 21.05 -11.24
CA LEU A 204 5.25 21.84 -11.99
C LEU A 204 4.16 20.93 -12.56
N THR A 205 4.54 19.82 -13.21
CA THR A 205 3.61 18.85 -13.81
C THR A 205 2.70 18.20 -12.76
N CYS A 206 3.21 17.90 -11.58
CA CYS A 206 2.46 17.19 -10.53
C CYS A 206 1.70 18.12 -9.58
N LYS A 207 1.54 19.41 -9.92
CA LYS A 207 0.69 20.29 -9.11
C LYS A 207 -0.75 19.80 -9.16
N VAL A 208 -1.30 19.50 -7.99
CA VAL A 208 -2.64 18.89 -7.81
C VAL A 208 -3.75 19.61 -8.58
N LYS A 209 -3.66 20.93 -8.79
CA LYS A 209 -4.63 21.71 -9.59
C LYS A 209 -4.66 21.34 -11.08
N ASP A 210 -3.55 20.87 -11.62
CA ASP A 210 -3.41 20.51 -13.03
C ASP A 210 -3.55 18.99 -13.25
N CYS A 211 -3.51 18.20 -12.17
CA CYS A 211 -3.72 16.75 -12.23
C CYS A 211 -5.14 16.33 -12.69
N TYR A 212 -6.12 17.24 -12.62
CA TYR A 212 -7.47 17.03 -13.20
C TYR A 212 -7.48 17.07 -14.73
N LEU A 213 -6.36 17.44 -15.36
CA LEU A 213 -6.22 17.56 -16.81
C LEU A 213 -5.53 16.34 -17.44
N PHE A 214 -5.14 15.34 -16.65
CA PHE A 214 -4.72 14.06 -17.21
C PHE A 214 -5.96 13.39 -17.82
N PRO A 215 -5.95 13.10 -19.13
CA PRO A 215 -7.12 12.63 -19.89
C PRO A 215 -7.65 11.27 -19.44
#